data_AF-A0A956C6L1-F1
#
_entry.id   AF-A0A956C6L1-F1
#
_cell.length_a   1.000
_cell.length_b   1.000
_cell.length_c   1.000
_cell.angle_alpha   90.00
_cell.angle_beta   90.00
_cell.angle_gamma   90.00
#
_symmetry.space_group_name_H-M   'P 1'
#
loop_
_entity.id
_entity.type
_entity.pdbx_description
1 polymer ?
#
loop_
_entity_poly.entity_id
_entity_poly.type
_entity_poly.pdbx_seq_one_letter_code
_entity_poly.pdbx_strand_id
1 'polypeptide(L)'
;MRTGSSAWVLLPFAVVACVTTKPDGAAATRPSATPAPPSAAADDASALADAGAPTTAARTPMPEGPAKWKRVPKEKNGFYVVVDGLCSELFASRVGKDVVVNYGGANPMYSTNRQGSASFMALREGGLESIGDPVIASPTGVAGRSLDDFWIADSTGTRSSEGAILHRYVGGVWKKYAKDQTNLHAWLDGGVIGTLGMAAANGEVWVEGSTTKPPPALQHAMPHPALAAFPTGEVLLVGRIQDQTAANGHVFARAWAPGQKIRQLSVDAFMAPNSWPQVIEVAPTEVYLLSDYRVARWDGTAFHDLGATRGHKPIERIQRAAEDDVWVLTHGGGIQRLTKAGVTDIPTPEPMEIFDGVAHGAVWAVSVSGKLYAREGEAWVNKPLPPPAFSAQSSSKAKHVVVTADGDVLVIAKYWEKAPGWKEPELHTMLLRNKPVKETLRCNEPDPENNNVQLGRGFQSWPPMASADCKTPFVVLARRSNAIKRQDDWPRLVKALSGHAASIEGGALVEIVSGDRTFVGAKAKDLESAKKILAAAAKADRLRPEIVCGDPDVKRSIALTP
;
A
#
# COMPACT_ATOMS: atom_id res chain seq x y z
N MET A 1 -17.40 -2.70 -45.30
CA MET A 1 -18.31 -1.65 -44.81
C MET A 1 -19.59 -2.30 -44.28
N ARG A 2 -19.69 -2.45 -42.95
CA ARG A 2 -20.95 -2.69 -42.23
C ARG A 2 -20.78 -2.07 -40.85
N THR A 3 -21.51 -0.99 -40.61
CA THR A 3 -21.61 -0.27 -39.34
C THR A 3 -22.62 -0.99 -38.46
N GLY A 4 -22.18 -1.50 -37.30
CA GLY A 4 -23.05 -2.07 -36.28
C GLY A 4 -23.28 -1.05 -35.16
N SER A 5 -24.46 -0.43 -35.16
CA SER A 5 -24.95 0.39 -34.04
C SER A 5 -25.46 -0.53 -32.93
N SER A 6 -24.92 -0.39 -31.72
CA SER A 6 -25.46 -1.03 -30.52
C SER A 6 -26.34 -0.03 -29.77
N ALA A 7 -27.65 -0.28 -29.77
CA ALA A 7 -28.64 0.43 -28.97
C ALA A 7 -28.61 -0.10 -27.52
N TRP A 8 -28.54 0.81 -26.55
CA TRP A 8 -28.69 0.51 -25.13
C TRP A 8 -30.16 0.62 -24.73
N VAL A 9 -30.70 -0.47 -24.17
CA VAL A 9 -32.04 -0.51 -23.58
C VAL A 9 -31.93 -0.08 -22.11
N LEU A 10 -32.59 1.02 -21.77
CA LEU A 10 -32.78 1.50 -20.40
C LEU A 10 -33.95 0.75 -19.75
N LEU A 11 -33.72 0.11 -18.61
CA LEU A 11 -34.75 -0.41 -17.72
C LEU A 11 -35.08 0.62 -16.63
N PRO A 12 -36.36 0.88 -16.30
CA PRO A 12 -36.72 1.79 -15.22
C PRO A 12 -36.65 1.08 -13.86
N PHE A 13 -35.97 1.71 -12.90
CA PHE A 13 -36.04 1.33 -11.49
C PHE A 13 -37.30 1.91 -10.85
N ALA A 14 -38.13 1.03 -10.29
CA ALA A 14 -39.31 1.39 -9.51
C ALA A 14 -38.90 1.88 -8.11
N VAL A 15 -39.45 3.02 -7.71
CA VAL A 15 -39.32 3.61 -6.37
C VAL A 15 -40.33 2.92 -5.45
N VAL A 16 -39.84 2.23 -4.41
CA VAL A 16 -40.67 1.74 -3.30
C VAL A 16 -40.65 2.80 -2.20
N ALA A 17 -41.79 3.44 -1.97
CA ALA A 17 -42.01 4.35 -0.86
C ALA A 17 -42.31 3.54 0.42
N CYS A 18 -41.43 3.64 1.42
CA CYS A 18 -41.74 3.19 2.77
C CYS A 18 -42.44 4.31 3.55
N VAL A 19 -43.72 4.09 3.84
CA VAL A 19 -44.52 4.84 4.82
C VAL A 19 -44.12 4.37 6.21
N THR A 20 -43.64 5.28 7.07
CA THR A 20 -43.48 5.01 8.50
C THR A 20 -44.38 5.92 9.30
N THR A 21 -45.27 5.29 10.06
CA THR A 21 -46.27 5.87 10.94
C THR A 21 -45.66 6.49 12.20
N LYS A 22 -46.23 7.63 12.58
CA LYS A 22 -46.04 8.37 13.83
C LYS A 22 -46.60 7.56 15.02
N PRO A 23 -46.04 7.72 16.23
CA PRO A 23 -46.89 7.74 17.41
C PRO A 23 -46.64 8.99 18.27
N ASP A 24 -47.73 9.69 18.55
CA ASP A 24 -47.85 10.64 19.65
C ASP A 24 -47.94 9.87 20.98
N GLY A 25 -47.36 10.40 22.06
CA GLY A 25 -47.44 9.74 23.37
C GLY A 25 -46.74 10.46 24.52
N ALA A 26 -47.44 11.47 25.05
CA ALA A 26 -47.56 11.90 26.44
C ALA A 26 -46.34 11.99 27.39
N ALA A 27 -46.27 13.17 28.03
CA ALA A 27 -45.37 13.56 29.10
C ALA A 27 -45.58 12.80 30.42
N ALA A 28 -44.49 12.61 31.17
CA ALA A 28 -44.52 12.44 32.62
C ALA A 28 -43.23 13.04 33.23
N THR A 29 -43.40 14.20 33.85
CA THR A 29 -42.44 14.87 34.76
C THR A 29 -42.33 14.12 36.09
N ARG A 30 -41.10 13.89 36.58
CA ARG A 30 -40.79 13.66 38.01
C ARG A 30 -39.35 14.08 38.34
N PRO A 31 -39.04 14.37 39.63
CA PRO A 31 -38.29 15.55 40.01
C PRO A 31 -36.81 15.31 40.33
N SER A 32 -36.14 16.47 40.35
CA SER A 32 -34.75 16.77 40.69
C SER A 32 -34.23 16.05 41.95
N ALA A 33 -33.05 15.45 41.83
CA ALA A 33 -32.20 15.06 42.95
C ALA A 33 -30.91 15.91 42.93
N THR A 34 -30.63 16.49 44.09
CA THR A 34 -29.56 17.44 44.42
C THR A 34 -28.15 16.89 44.10
N PRO A 35 -27.22 17.69 43.56
CA PRO A 35 -25.83 17.26 43.38
C PRO A 35 -25.04 17.37 44.69
N ALA A 36 -24.27 16.32 44.97
CA ALA A 36 -23.29 16.27 46.05
C ALA A 36 -22.08 17.19 45.76
N PRO A 37 -21.39 17.70 46.80
CA PRO A 37 -20.30 18.66 46.64
C PRO A 37 -19.03 18.04 46.02
N PRO A 38 -18.19 18.84 45.33
CA PRO A 38 -17.01 18.35 44.65
C PRO A 38 -15.92 17.95 45.66
N SER A 39 -15.49 16.69 45.58
CA SER A 39 -14.25 16.23 46.21
C SER A 39 -13.07 16.83 45.45
N ALA A 40 -12.15 17.45 46.19
CA ALA A 40 -10.90 17.99 45.68
C ALA A 40 -10.12 16.92 44.90
N ALA A 41 -9.83 17.19 43.63
CA ALA A 41 -8.89 16.42 42.84
C ALA A 41 -7.48 16.87 43.23
N ALA A 42 -6.66 15.90 43.64
CA ALA A 42 -5.23 16.07 43.83
C ALA A 42 -4.55 16.31 42.47
N ASP A 43 -3.62 17.26 42.46
CA ASP A 43 -2.70 17.51 41.37
C ASP A 43 -1.78 16.29 41.15
N ASP A 44 -2.13 15.42 40.20
CA ASP A 44 -1.21 14.43 39.64
C ASP A 44 -0.70 14.93 38.28
N ALA A 45 0.25 15.86 38.36
CA ALA A 45 1.12 16.19 37.24
C ALA A 45 2.09 15.02 37.03
N SER A 46 1.61 13.99 36.33
CA SER A 46 2.46 12.89 35.86
C SER A 46 3.38 13.42 34.76
N ALA A 47 4.58 13.83 35.18
CA ALA A 47 5.67 14.15 34.26
C ALA A 47 5.97 12.90 33.42
N LEU A 48 5.72 12.99 32.12
CA LEU A 48 6.25 12.06 31.12
C LEU A 48 7.76 12.15 31.16
N ALA A 49 8.37 11.35 32.03
CA ALA A 49 9.80 11.16 32.07
C ALA A 49 10.22 10.58 30.72
N ASP A 50 11.13 11.29 30.06
CA ASP A 50 11.84 10.91 28.85
C ASP A 50 12.54 9.57 29.12
N ALA A 51 11.88 8.48 28.75
CA ALA A 51 12.43 7.14 28.88
C ALA A 51 13.67 7.06 27.98
N GLY A 52 14.82 6.80 28.61
CA GLY A 52 16.14 6.88 27.99
C GLY A 52 16.22 6.31 26.58
N ALA A 53 17.09 6.94 25.77
CA ALA A 53 17.30 6.64 24.35
C ALA A 53 17.14 5.14 24.05
N PRO A 54 16.17 4.75 23.22
CA PRO A 54 15.90 3.34 22.96
C PRO A 54 17.14 2.73 22.33
N THR A 55 17.67 1.66 22.94
CA THR A 55 18.61 0.77 22.29
C THR A 55 17.97 0.29 20.99
N THR A 56 18.55 0.65 19.85
CA THR A 56 18.10 0.18 18.52
C THR A 56 17.90 -1.32 18.56
N ALA A 57 16.65 -1.76 18.52
CA ALA A 57 16.32 -3.18 18.46
C ALA A 57 17.08 -3.79 17.27
N ALA A 58 17.73 -4.93 17.51
CA ALA A 58 18.45 -5.64 16.45
C ALA A 58 17.47 -5.94 15.31
N ARG A 59 17.73 -5.36 14.13
CA ARG A 59 16.90 -5.54 12.94
C ARG A 59 16.88 -7.02 12.59
N THR A 60 15.70 -7.59 12.35
CA THR A 60 15.59 -8.97 11.86
C THR A 60 16.04 -8.98 10.39
N PRO A 61 17.20 -9.58 10.06
CA PRO A 61 17.59 -9.73 8.66
C PRO A 61 16.51 -10.53 7.93
N MET A 62 16.29 -10.20 6.66
CA MET A 62 15.42 -11.02 5.83
C MET A 62 15.88 -12.47 5.85
N PRO A 63 14.96 -13.47 5.85
CA PRO A 63 15.33 -14.86 5.71
C PRO A 63 16.17 -15.04 4.45
N GLU A 64 17.47 -15.28 4.62
CA GLU A 64 18.35 -15.49 3.48
C GLU A 64 18.13 -16.90 2.94
N GLY A 65 17.92 -17.04 1.63
CA GLY A 65 18.02 -18.35 1.01
C GLY A 65 19.48 -18.81 0.96
N PRO A 66 19.73 -20.03 0.47
CA PRO A 66 21.09 -20.52 0.26
C PRO A 66 21.93 -19.48 -0.49
N ALA A 67 23.18 -19.24 -0.06
CA ALA A 67 24.03 -18.22 -0.67
C ALA A 67 24.18 -18.38 -2.20
N LYS A 68 24.10 -19.63 -2.69
CA LYS A 68 24.13 -19.99 -4.12
C LYS A 68 22.90 -19.54 -4.92
N TRP A 69 21.81 -19.18 -4.24
CA TRP A 69 20.57 -18.69 -4.85
C TRP A 69 20.49 -17.17 -4.91
N LYS A 70 21.33 -16.47 -4.13
CA LYS A 70 21.40 -15.02 -4.19
C LYS A 70 21.87 -14.59 -5.58
N ARG A 71 21.16 -13.64 -6.16
CA ARG A 71 21.49 -13.12 -7.49
C ARG A 71 21.49 -11.60 -7.50
N VAL A 72 22.61 -11.04 -7.92
CA VAL A 72 22.69 -9.62 -8.28
C VAL A 72 21.95 -9.43 -9.61
N PRO A 73 20.88 -8.62 -9.66
CA PRO A 73 20.18 -8.35 -10.90
C PRO A 73 21.11 -7.69 -11.91
N LYS A 74 20.96 -8.07 -13.18
CA LYS A 74 21.53 -7.30 -14.29
C LYS A 74 20.57 -6.20 -14.66
N GLU A 75 21.10 -5.01 -14.89
CA GLU A 75 20.32 -3.92 -15.46
C GLU A 75 19.76 -4.33 -16.83
N LYS A 76 18.49 -4.03 -17.04
CA LYS A 76 17.84 -4.12 -18.35
C LYS A 76 16.92 -2.93 -18.50
N ASN A 77 17.06 -2.23 -19.63
CA ASN A 77 16.27 -1.04 -19.96
C ASN A 77 16.33 0.06 -18.89
N GLY A 78 17.46 0.22 -18.19
CA GLY A 78 17.59 1.20 -17.10
C GLY A 78 17.00 0.78 -15.76
N PHE A 79 16.61 -0.49 -15.61
CA PHE A 79 16.00 -1.01 -14.37
C PHE A 79 16.61 -2.33 -13.90
N TYR A 80 16.59 -2.52 -12.60
CA TYR A 80 16.89 -3.74 -11.86
C TYR A 80 15.60 -4.29 -11.28
N VAL A 81 15.37 -5.60 -11.41
CA VAL A 81 14.24 -6.27 -10.75
C VAL A 81 14.59 -6.45 -9.28
N VAL A 82 13.85 -5.79 -8.40
CA VAL A 82 14.04 -5.86 -6.95
C VAL A 82 13.23 -7.00 -6.36
N VAL A 83 11.96 -7.09 -6.75
CA VAL A 83 11.02 -8.12 -6.34
C VAL A 83 10.30 -8.63 -7.57
N ASP A 84 10.06 -9.93 -7.65
CA ASP A 84 9.23 -10.52 -8.69
C ASP A 84 8.48 -11.76 -8.17
N GLY A 85 7.29 -12.00 -8.68
CA GLY A 85 6.48 -13.18 -8.39
C GLY A 85 5.03 -12.86 -8.04
N LEU A 86 4.45 -13.75 -7.25
CA LEU A 86 3.06 -13.64 -6.81
C LEU A 86 3.04 -12.80 -5.51
N CYS A 87 3.06 -11.46 -5.67
CA CYS A 87 2.63 -10.55 -4.62
C CYS A 87 1.27 -9.95 -5.00
N SER A 88 0.19 -10.43 -4.39
CA SER A 88 -1.06 -9.69 -4.41
C SER A 88 -0.82 -8.31 -3.82
N GLU A 89 -1.35 -7.31 -4.53
CA GLU A 89 -1.51 -5.96 -3.98
C GLU A 89 -0.20 -5.32 -3.51
N LEU A 90 0.90 -5.66 -4.17
CA LEU A 90 2.18 -4.97 -4.01
C LEU A 90 1.98 -3.47 -4.22
N PHE A 91 2.38 -2.70 -3.22
CA PHE A 91 2.31 -1.26 -3.19
C PHE A 91 3.60 -0.71 -2.59
N ALA A 92 3.92 0.52 -2.97
CA ALA A 92 5.09 1.24 -2.49
C ALA A 92 4.68 2.68 -2.26
N SER A 93 4.91 3.18 -1.06
CA SER A 93 4.69 4.58 -0.72
C SER A 93 5.95 5.19 -0.15
N ARG A 94 6.16 6.47 -0.46
CA ARG A 94 7.16 7.27 0.24
C ARG A 94 6.65 7.60 1.64
N VAL A 95 7.56 7.46 2.59
CA VAL A 95 7.34 7.68 4.00
C VAL A 95 8.61 8.33 4.54
N GLY A 96 8.60 9.66 4.61
CA GLY A 96 9.82 10.42 4.90
C GLY A 96 10.88 10.25 3.83
N LYS A 97 12.09 9.87 4.23
CA LYS A 97 13.20 9.53 3.33
C LYS A 97 13.15 8.08 2.83
N ASP A 98 12.28 7.27 3.41
CA ASP A 98 12.17 5.86 3.12
C ASP A 98 11.04 5.58 2.13
N VAL A 99 11.14 4.44 1.46
CA VAL A 99 10.00 3.84 0.79
C VAL A 99 9.59 2.61 1.53
N VAL A 100 8.34 2.59 1.98
CA VAL A 100 7.72 1.40 2.53
C VAL A 100 7.07 0.63 1.39
N VAL A 101 7.54 -0.59 1.19
CA VAL A 101 6.94 -1.57 0.29
C VAL A 101 6.10 -2.51 1.13
N ASN A 102 4.84 -2.67 0.76
CA ASN A 102 3.91 -3.61 1.36
C ASN A 102 3.24 -4.46 0.28
N TYR A 103 2.79 -5.65 0.68
CA TYR A 103 2.05 -6.57 -0.18
C TYR A 103 1.24 -7.49 0.73
N GLY A 104 0.19 -8.10 0.16
CA GLY A 104 -0.83 -8.78 0.93
C GLY A 104 -1.75 -7.77 1.63
N GLY A 105 -3.05 -7.92 1.38
CA GLY A 105 -4.10 -7.11 2.01
C GLY A 105 -4.70 -6.08 1.04
N ALA A 106 -5.96 -6.28 0.70
CA ALA A 106 -6.69 -5.42 -0.22
C ALA A 106 -6.79 -3.99 0.27
N ASN A 107 -6.29 -3.04 -0.52
CA ASN A 107 -6.25 -1.62 -0.23
C ASN A 107 -7.36 -1.18 0.76
N PRO A 108 -7.05 -1.08 2.06
CA PRO A 108 -8.04 -1.18 3.13
C PRO A 108 -8.79 0.11 3.41
N MET A 109 -8.55 1.19 2.64
CA MET A 109 -9.31 2.41 2.85
C MET A 109 -10.83 2.22 2.66
N TYR A 110 -11.31 1.18 1.95
CA TYR A 110 -12.74 0.96 1.70
C TYR A 110 -13.25 -0.50 1.70
N SER A 111 -12.44 -1.50 2.09
CA SER A 111 -12.81 -2.92 1.95
C SER A 111 -13.18 -3.57 3.29
N THR A 112 -14.38 -4.18 3.37
CA THR A 112 -14.91 -4.87 4.56
C THR A 112 -14.48 -6.33 4.69
N ASN A 113 -13.75 -6.88 3.72
CA ASN A 113 -13.34 -8.29 3.73
C ASN A 113 -11.92 -8.41 4.30
N ARG A 114 -11.77 -9.25 5.33
CA ARG A 114 -10.52 -9.58 6.05
C ARG A 114 -9.36 -9.84 5.10
N GLN A 115 -8.18 -9.47 5.57
CA GLN A 115 -6.90 -9.43 4.86
C GLN A 115 -5.81 -10.00 5.76
N GLY A 116 -4.86 -10.73 5.18
CA GLY A 116 -3.79 -11.38 5.94
C GLY A 116 -2.62 -10.43 6.24
N SER A 117 -1.60 -11.00 6.88
CA SER A 117 -0.38 -10.30 7.30
C SER A 117 0.30 -9.63 6.11
N ALA A 118 0.27 -8.29 6.09
CA ALA A 118 1.16 -7.55 5.22
C ALA A 118 2.57 -7.61 5.81
N SER A 119 3.58 -7.75 4.95
CA SER A 119 4.95 -7.51 5.38
C SER A 119 5.42 -6.15 4.89
N PHE A 120 6.18 -5.46 5.73
CA PHE A 120 6.75 -4.14 5.42
C PHE A 120 8.24 -4.27 5.19
N MET A 121 8.69 -3.60 4.14
CA MET A 121 10.11 -3.42 3.88
C MET A 121 10.42 -1.96 3.67
N ALA A 122 11.56 -1.52 4.17
CA ALA A 122 12.15 -0.27 3.73
C ALA A 122 13.04 -0.57 2.53
N LEU A 123 12.90 0.22 1.47
CA LEU A 123 13.95 0.30 0.47
C LEU A 123 15.05 1.24 0.96
N ARG A 124 16.26 0.69 1.13
CA ARG A 124 17.47 1.44 1.46
C ARG A 124 18.42 1.47 0.26
N GLU A 125 19.54 2.18 0.40
CA GLU A 125 20.59 2.21 -0.63
C GLU A 125 21.04 0.79 -1.02
N GLY A 126 21.20 -0.09 -0.03
CA GLY A 126 21.60 -1.49 -0.22
C GLY A 126 20.50 -2.42 -0.76
N GLY A 127 19.26 -1.98 -0.95
CA GLY A 127 18.12 -2.83 -1.33
C GLY A 127 17.05 -2.89 -0.24
N LEU A 128 16.22 -3.92 -0.29
CA LEU A 128 15.11 -4.08 0.64
C LEU A 128 15.60 -4.61 1.99
N GLU A 129 15.19 -3.94 3.06
CA GLU A 129 15.39 -4.37 4.44
C GLU A 129 14.02 -4.64 5.05
N SER A 130 13.86 -5.81 5.69
CA SER A 130 12.68 -6.06 6.51
C SER A 130 12.67 -5.05 7.64
N ILE A 131 11.62 -4.25 7.69
CA ILE A 131 11.34 -3.37 8.82
C ILE A 131 10.12 -3.88 9.58
N GLY A 132 9.62 -5.08 9.30
CA GLY A 132 8.38 -5.58 9.90
C GLY A 132 8.50 -5.91 11.39
N ASP A 133 7.49 -5.51 12.15
CA ASP A 133 7.15 -6.11 13.44
C ASP A 133 6.31 -7.38 13.15
N PRO A 134 6.72 -8.58 13.62
CA PRO A 134 5.94 -9.81 13.43
C PRO A 134 4.53 -9.76 14.06
N VAL A 135 4.24 -8.75 14.89
CA VAL A 135 2.94 -8.55 15.55
C VAL A 135 1.93 -7.81 14.66
N ILE A 136 2.36 -7.10 13.60
CA ILE A 136 1.45 -6.39 12.70
C ILE A 136 0.75 -7.40 11.78
N ALA A 137 -0.54 -7.64 12.02
CA ALA A 137 -1.26 -8.74 11.40
C ALA A 137 -2.11 -8.31 10.19
N SER A 138 -2.53 -7.05 10.10
CA SER A 138 -3.34 -6.55 8.99
C SER A 138 -3.29 -5.01 8.93
N PRO A 139 -2.33 -4.39 8.22
CA PRO A 139 -2.37 -2.95 8.07
C PRO A 139 -3.63 -2.49 7.35
N THR A 140 -4.12 -1.34 7.78
CA THR A 140 -5.23 -0.61 7.17
C THR A 140 -4.79 0.72 6.56
N GLY A 141 -3.50 1.05 6.68
CA GLY A 141 -2.88 2.23 6.10
C GLY A 141 -1.46 2.40 6.62
N VAL A 142 -0.62 3.03 5.80
CA VAL A 142 0.68 3.56 6.21
C VAL A 142 0.54 5.08 6.25
N ALA A 143 0.92 5.66 7.36
CA ALA A 143 0.70 7.04 7.72
C ALA A 143 2.02 7.69 8.16
N GLY A 144 2.21 8.98 7.91
CA GLY A 144 3.42 9.70 8.32
C GLY A 144 4.39 9.99 7.19
N ARG A 145 4.98 11.19 7.25
CA ARG A 145 5.97 11.69 6.29
C ARG A 145 7.20 12.31 6.96
N SER A 146 7.34 12.12 8.27
CA SER A 146 8.55 12.48 9.00
C SER A 146 9.73 11.66 8.45
N LEU A 147 10.91 12.29 8.36
CA LEU A 147 12.12 11.73 7.75
C LEU A 147 12.60 10.42 8.39
N ASP A 148 12.24 10.18 9.66
CA ASP A 148 12.69 9.03 10.44
C ASP A 148 11.53 8.20 11.01
N ASP A 149 10.28 8.69 10.89
CA ASP A 149 9.15 8.17 11.64
C ASP A 149 7.91 7.95 10.80
N PHE A 150 7.25 6.81 11.03
CA PHE A 150 5.98 6.51 10.39
C PHE A 150 5.09 5.60 11.20
N TRP A 151 3.84 5.55 10.80
CA TRP A 151 2.75 4.88 11.47
C TRP A 151 2.12 3.82 10.58
N ILE A 152 1.67 2.76 11.22
CA ILE A 152 0.84 1.72 10.62
C ILE A 152 -0.36 1.51 11.53
N ALA A 153 -1.55 1.60 10.95
CA ALA A 153 -2.77 1.20 11.62
C ALA A 153 -3.02 -0.29 11.39
N ASP A 154 -2.93 -1.10 12.42
CA ASP A 154 -3.18 -2.56 12.40
C ASP A 154 -4.59 -2.85 12.90
N SER A 155 -5.49 -3.26 12.00
CA SER A 155 -6.87 -3.56 12.38
C SER A 155 -6.93 -4.93 13.05
N THR A 156 -6.88 -4.95 14.38
CA THR A 156 -7.03 -6.18 15.15
C THR A 156 -8.50 -6.60 15.39
N GLY A 157 -9.46 -5.86 14.82
CA GLY A 157 -10.89 -6.07 15.03
C GLY A 157 -11.64 -6.70 13.85
N THR A 158 -12.82 -7.25 14.11
CA THR A 158 -13.73 -7.81 13.10
C THR A 158 -14.60 -6.76 12.40
N ARG A 159 -14.59 -5.51 12.89
CA ARG A 159 -15.32 -4.35 12.35
C ARG A 159 -14.41 -3.12 12.40
N SER A 160 -14.59 -2.18 11.47
CA SER A 160 -13.90 -0.86 11.50
C SER A 160 -14.14 -0.09 12.81
N SER A 161 -15.27 -0.36 13.50
CA SER A 161 -15.62 0.21 14.80
C SER A 161 -14.87 -0.37 15.99
N GLU A 162 -14.14 -1.48 15.83
CA GLU A 162 -13.41 -2.12 16.93
C GLU A 162 -12.02 -1.50 17.17
N GLY A 163 -11.66 -0.46 16.41
CA GLY A 163 -10.41 0.27 16.53
C GLY A 163 -9.19 -0.47 15.97
N ALA A 164 -8.21 0.31 15.48
CA ALA A 164 -6.90 -0.19 15.06
C ALA A 164 -5.89 -0.06 16.20
N ILE A 165 -5.00 -1.04 16.34
CA ILE A 165 -3.75 -0.88 17.10
C ILE A 165 -2.82 -0.05 16.23
N LEU A 166 -2.25 0.99 16.80
CA LEU A 166 -1.28 1.81 16.08
C LEU A 166 0.13 1.33 16.40
N HIS A 167 0.92 1.21 15.35
CA HIS A 167 2.34 0.89 15.44
C HIS A 167 3.10 2.07 14.86
N ARG A 168 4.07 2.60 15.59
CA ARG A 168 4.97 3.66 15.14
C ARG A 168 6.35 3.09 14.95
N TYR A 169 6.93 3.25 13.78
CA TYR A 169 8.35 3.09 13.57
C TYR A 169 9.01 4.43 13.86
N VAL A 170 9.85 4.51 14.90
CA VAL A 170 10.57 5.73 15.29
C VAL A 170 11.97 5.39 15.73
N GLY A 171 12.96 6.11 15.21
CA GLY A 171 14.37 5.87 15.54
C GLY A 171 14.82 4.41 15.28
N GLY A 172 14.21 3.75 14.30
CA GLY A 172 14.50 2.35 13.96
C GLY A 172 13.78 1.29 14.81
N VAL A 173 12.88 1.68 15.71
CA VAL A 173 12.20 0.79 16.65
C VAL A 173 10.68 0.92 16.51
N TRP A 174 9.97 -0.20 16.61
CA TRP A 174 8.51 -0.22 16.70
C TRP A 174 8.03 0.11 18.12
N LYS A 175 7.14 1.08 18.22
CA LYS A 175 6.34 1.37 19.41
C LYS A 175 4.90 0.98 19.13
N LYS A 176 4.33 0.15 20.00
CA LYS A 176 2.92 -0.27 19.93
C LYS A 176 2.08 0.58 20.87
N TYR A 177 0.93 1.03 20.39
CA TYR A 177 -0.02 1.84 21.14
C TYR A 177 -1.31 1.04 21.35
N ALA A 178 -1.79 0.98 22.60
CA ALA A 178 -2.92 0.13 22.99
C ALA A 178 -4.26 0.61 22.40
N LYS A 179 -5.20 -0.33 22.28
CA LYS A 179 -6.53 -0.19 21.67
C LYS A 179 -7.54 0.62 22.51
N ASP A 180 -7.25 0.87 23.79
CA ASP A 180 -8.20 1.45 24.75
C ASP A 180 -8.44 2.96 24.59
N GLN A 181 -7.70 3.63 23.72
CA GLN A 181 -8.08 4.94 23.18
C GLN A 181 -9.23 4.77 22.18
N THR A 182 -10.40 4.49 22.74
CA THR A 182 -11.71 4.37 22.06
C THR A 182 -12.13 5.63 21.29
N ASN A 183 -11.28 6.67 21.27
CA ASN A 183 -11.46 7.90 20.51
C ASN A 183 -10.08 8.31 19.93
N LEU A 184 -10.05 8.60 18.63
CA LEU A 184 -8.93 9.08 17.81
C LEU A 184 -7.89 8.04 17.36
N HIS A 185 -7.95 7.71 16.06
CA HIS A 185 -6.90 6.98 15.37
C HIS A 185 -5.82 7.93 14.82
N ALA A 186 -4.58 7.75 15.27
CA ALA A 186 -3.30 8.17 14.66
C ALA A 186 -3.15 9.66 14.28
N TRP A 187 -2.99 10.52 15.28
CA TRP A 187 -2.71 11.96 15.08
C TRP A 187 -1.47 12.39 15.86
N LEU A 188 -0.31 11.97 15.39
CA LEU A 188 0.87 11.94 16.23
C LEU A 188 2.10 12.37 15.39
N ASP A 189 2.66 13.52 15.76
CA ASP A 189 3.86 14.19 15.22
C ASP A 189 3.74 14.95 13.89
N GLY A 190 2.58 15.55 13.65
CA GLY A 190 2.51 16.68 12.72
C GLY A 190 2.51 16.36 11.24
N GLY A 191 2.14 15.14 10.89
CA GLY A 191 1.70 14.77 9.55
C GLY A 191 0.17 14.65 9.49
N VAL A 192 -0.42 15.10 8.39
CA VAL A 192 -1.87 15.13 8.15
C VAL A 192 -2.40 13.75 7.79
N ILE A 193 -3.29 13.08 8.56
CA ILE A 193 -4.14 11.99 7.99
C ILE A 193 -5.52 11.82 8.65
N GLY A 194 -6.59 12.32 8.00
CA GLY A 194 -7.90 11.64 8.04
C GLY A 194 -9.16 12.52 7.94
N THR A 195 -10.26 11.92 7.49
CA THR A 195 -11.64 12.42 7.63
C THR A 195 -12.22 11.87 8.94
N LEU A 196 -12.76 12.73 9.81
CA LEU A 196 -13.37 12.35 11.10
C LEU A 196 -14.73 11.63 10.88
N GLY A 197 -14.70 10.41 10.37
CA GLY A 197 -15.89 9.71 9.91
C GLY A 197 -16.73 8.98 10.96
N MET A 198 -16.17 8.61 12.13
CA MET A 198 -16.87 7.63 13.01
C MET A 198 -16.73 7.79 14.53
N ALA A 199 -16.00 8.78 15.04
CA ALA A 199 -15.76 8.92 16.49
C ALA A 199 -16.49 10.13 17.09
N ALA A 200 -17.82 10.05 17.20
CA ALA A 200 -18.64 11.10 17.83
C ALA A 200 -19.33 10.65 19.13
N ALA A 201 -18.82 9.60 19.79
CA ALA A 201 -19.39 9.19 21.07
C ALA A 201 -18.96 10.16 22.20
N ASN A 202 -17.72 10.67 22.19
CA ASN A 202 -17.18 11.52 23.28
C ASN A 202 -16.50 12.84 22.84
N GLY A 203 -16.32 13.13 21.54
CA GLY A 203 -16.07 14.49 21.02
C GLY A 203 -14.73 15.20 21.31
N GLU A 204 -13.68 14.51 21.76
CA GLU A 204 -12.37 15.16 22.05
C GLU A 204 -11.35 14.96 20.92
N VAL A 205 -10.63 16.03 20.52
CA VAL A 205 -9.48 15.99 19.59
C VAL A 205 -8.18 16.05 20.40
N TRP A 206 -7.16 15.27 20.01
CA TRP A 206 -5.88 15.15 20.71
C TRP A 206 -4.69 15.11 19.73
N VAL A 207 -3.51 15.59 20.18
CA VAL A 207 -2.25 15.62 19.42
C VAL A 207 -1.12 15.09 20.32
N GLU A 208 -0.33 14.08 19.90
CA GLU A 208 0.85 13.60 20.68
C GLU A 208 1.84 14.74 20.90
N GLY A 209 2.56 14.70 22.03
CA GLY A 209 3.58 15.69 22.36
C GLY A 209 3.05 17.05 22.78
N SER A 210 1.76 17.34 22.59
CA SER A 210 1.12 18.53 23.13
C SER A 210 0.66 18.30 24.57
N THR A 211 1.12 19.15 25.49
CA THR A 211 0.56 19.21 26.86
C THR A 211 -0.81 19.90 26.89
N THR A 212 -1.21 20.54 25.80
CA THR A 212 -2.46 21.32 25.71
C THR A 212 -3.43 20.65 24.74
N LYS A 213 -4.62 20.31 25.25
CA LYS A 213 -5.68 19.74 24.44
C LYS A 213 -6.34 20.82 23.54
N PRO A 214 -6.64 20.51 22.27
CA PRO A 214 -7.55 21.32 21.48
C PRO A 214 -8.89 21.55 22.19
N PRO A 215 -9.41 22.79 22.20
CA PRO A 215 -10.72 23.08 22.82
C PRO A 215 -11.85 22.36 22.06
N PRO A 216 -12.89 21.82 22.74
CA PRO A 216 -14.03 21.16 22.08
C PRO A 216 -14.75 22.03 21.04
N ALA A 217 -14.70 23.36 21.23
CA ALA A 217 -15.23 24.34 20.29
C ALA A 217 -14.58 24.26 18.90
N LEU A 218 -13.39 23.66 18.76
CA LEU A 218 -12.71 23.48 17.48
C LEU A 218 -13.57 22.64 16.53
N GLN A 219 -14.14 21.52 17.01
CA GLN A 219 -14.95 20.60 16.19
C GLN A 219 -16.47 20.91 16.24
N HIS A 220 -16.93 21.80 17.12
CA HIS A 220 -18.35 22.03 17.36
C HIS A 220 -19.17 22.21 16.05
N ALA A 221 -20.20 21.38 15.88
CA ALA A 221 -21.09 21.33 14.72
C ALA A 221 -20.44 20.92 13.38
N MET A 222 -19.23 20.35 13.37
CA MET A 222 -18.64 19.71 12.18
C MET A 222 -18.68 18.18 12.38
N PRO A 223 -19.64 17.46 11.77
CA PRO A 223 -19.81 16.03 12.02
C PRO A 223 -18.71 15.18 11.38
N HIS A 224 -18.14 15.64 10.26
CA HIS A 224 -17.14 14.89 9.48
C HIS A 224 -15.97 15.73 8.93
N PRO A 225 -15.33 16.63 9.70
CA PRO A 225 -14.29 17.48 9.15
C PRO A 225 -13.08 16.65 8.68
N ALA A 226 -12.47 17.10 7.59
CA ALA A 226 -11.11 16.76 7.24
C ALA A 226 -10.16 17.49 8.21
N LEU A 227 -9.07 16.85 8.60
CA LEU A 227 -8.15 17.37 9.62
C LEU A 227 -6.72 17.36 9.11
N ALA A 228 -5.97 18.41 9.47
CA ALA A 228 -4.50 18.46 9.43
C ALA A 228 -3.97 18.85 10.81
N ALA A 229 -2.88 18.22 11.25
CA ALA A 229 -2.18 18.56 12.48
C ALA A 229 -0.69 18.74 12.18
N PHE A 230 -0.03 19.66 12.88
CA PHE A 230 1.35 20.06 12.63
C PHE A 230 2.26 19.70 13.82
N PRO A 231 3.59 19.58 13.63
CA PRO A 231 4.51 19.20 14.71
C PRO A 231 4.56 20.24 15.84
N THR A 232 4.14 21.47 15.53
CA THR A 232 3.99 22.59 16.47
C THR A 232 2.78 22.45 17.39
N GLY A 233 1.94 21.42 17.21
CA GLY A 233 0.66 21.24 17.90
C GLY A 233 -0.49 22.03 17.28
N GLU A 234 -0.27 22.76 16.18
CA GLU A 234 -1.35 23.39 15.42
C GLU A 234 -2.28 22.34 14.82
N VAL A 235 -3.58 22.64 14.78
CA VAL A 235 -4.64 21.80 14.21
C VAL A 235 -5.48 22.66 13.27
N LEU A 236 -5.77 22.12 12.09
CA LEU A 236 -6.65 22.68 11.07
C LEU A 236 -7.76 21.68 10.77
N LEU A 237 -9.01 22.07 11.00
CA LEU A 237 -10.21 21.34 10.57
C LEU A 237 -10.82 22.01 9.37
N VAL A 238 -11.32 21.25 8.40
CA VAL A 238 -12.11 21.74 7.28
C VAL A 238 -13.36 20.88 7.12
N GLY A 239 -14.54 21.46 7.20
CA GLY A 239 -15.78 20.70 7.13
C GLY A 239 -17.02 21.57 6.98
N ARG A 240 -18.16 20.90 6.79
CA ARG A 240 -19.48 21.53 6.76
C ARG A 240 -20.07 21.62 8.16
N ILE A 241 -20.85 22.67 8.40
CA ILE A 241 -21.59 22.81 9.66
C ILE A 241 -22.95 22.07 9.55
N GLN A 242 -23.28 21.31 10.59
CA GLN A 242 -24.34 20.29 10.66
C GLN A 242 -25.77 20.82 10.47
N ASP A 243 -25.98 22.13 10.63
CA ASP A 243 -27.30 22.77 10.49
C ASP A 243 -27.71 22.98 9.03
N GLN A 244 -26.84 22.67 8.07
CA GLN A 244 -27.11 22.86 6.65
C GLN A 244 -27.21 21.52 5.93
N THR A 245 -28.37 21.27 5.31
CA THR A 245 -28.56 20.12 4.41
C THR A 245 -27.40 20.05 3.42
N ALA A 246 -26.91 18.82 3.14
CA ALA A 246 -25.64 18.57 2.45
C ALA A 246 -25.51 19.16 1.03
N ALA A 247 -26.52 19.80 0.46
CA ALA A 247 -26.41 20.45 -0.84
C ALA A 247 -25.93 21.92 -0.76
N ASN A 248 -26.23 22.63 0.32
CA ASN A 248 -25.99 24.09 0.44
C ASN A 248 -25.13 24.46 1.67
N GLY A 249 -24.51 23.48 2.30
CA GLY A 249 -23.69 23.68 3.48
C GLY A 249 -22.45 24.51 3.20
N HIS A 250 -22.34 25.68 3.83
CA HIS A 250 -21.11 26.45 3.90
C HIS A 250 -19.99 25.58 4.48
N VAL A 251 -18.83 25.63 3.83
CA VAL A 251 -17.61 24.94 4.25
C VAL A 251 -16.72 25.94 4.98
N PHE A 252 -16.34 25.56 6.20
CA PHE A 252 -15.47 26.37 7.03
C PHE A 252 -14.20 25.61 7.34
N ALA A 253 -13.13 26.37 7.50
CA ALA A 253 -11.93 25.91 8.16
C ALA A 253 -11.85 26.50 9.57
N ARG A 254 -11.34 25.72 10.52
CA ARG A 254 -10.98 26.19 11.86
C ARG A 254 -9.56 25.80 12.18
N ALA A 255 -8.73 26.78 12.52
CA ALA A 255 -7.35 26.59 12.92
C ALA A 255 -7.18 26.92 14.41
N TRP A 256 -6.35 26.14 15.10
CA TRP A 256 -6.02 26.35 16.50
C TRP A 256 -4.59 25.91 16.78
N ALA A 257 -3.87 26.65 17.63
CA ALA A 257 -2.57 26.28 18.14
C ALA A 257 -2.54 26.42 19.67
N PRO A 258 -1.65 25.70 20.38
CA PRO A 258 -1.51 25.83 21.83
C PRO A 258 -1.36 27.29 22.28
N GLY A 259 -2.16 27.69 23.28
CA GLY A 259 -2.19 29.07 23.79
C GLY A 259 -2.89 30.10 22.90
N GLN A 260 -3.41 29.71 21.73
CA GLN A 260 -4.13 30.61 20.82
C GLN A 260 -5.64 30.38 20.83
N LYS A 261 -6.40 31.42 20.42
CA LYS A 261 -7.84 31.32 20.17
C LYS A 261 -8.09 30.56 18.86
N ILE A 262 -9.23 29.88 18.76
CA ILE A 262 -9.68 29.27 17.50
C ILE A 262 -9.89 30.39 16.48
N ARG A 263 -9.29 30.23 15.29
CA ARG A 263 -9.53 31.07 14.12
C ARG A 263 -10.49 30.33 13.20
N GLN A 264 -11.61 30.96 12.84
CA GLN A 264 -12.54 30.42 11.84
C GLN A 264 -12.37 31.17 10.53
N LEU A 265 -12.31 30.44 9.42
CA LEU A 265 -12.11 30.93 8.07
C LEU A 265 -13.20 30.36 7.18
N SER A 266 -13.84 31.18 6.36
CA SER A 266 -14.67 30.65 5.27
C SER A 266 -13.75 30.14 4.16
N VAL A 267 -14.05 28.96 3.64
CA VAL A 267 -13.36 28.39 2.47
C VAL A 267 -14.31 28.20 1.29
N ASP A 268 -15.53 28.73 1.36
CA ASP A 268 -16.57 28.59 0.32
C ASP A 268 -16.08 29.03 -1.06
N ALA A 269 -15.25 30.07 -1.11
CA ALA A 269 -14.66 30.58 -2.33
C ALA A 269 -13.80 29.55 -3.08
N PHE A 270 -13.30 28.51 -2.39
CA PHE A 270 -12.46 27.45 -2.93
C PHE A 270 -13.23 26.15 -3.20
N MET A 271 -14.51 26.07 -2.82
CA MET A 271 -15.31 24.86 -2.91
C MET A 271 -16.13 24.83 -4.19
N ALA A 272 -16.02 23.74 -4.94
CA ALA A 272 -17.00 23.39 -5.96
C ALA A 272 -18.36 23.07 -5.31
N PRO A 273 -19.47 23.44 -5.95
CA PRO A 273 -20.81 23.10 -5.47
C PRO A 273 -20.94 21.61 -5.17
N ASN A 274 -21.56 21.26 -4.04
CA ASN A 274 -21.76 19.89 -3.57
C ASN A 274 -20.49 19.06 -3.28
N SER A 275 -19.28 19.58 -3.51
CA SER A 275 -18.03 18.85 -3.25
C SER A 275 -17.71 18.77 -1.76
N TRP A 276 -17.11 17.66 -1.35
CA TRP A 276 -16.57 17.48 0.00
C TRP A 276 -15.13 17.98 0.04
N PRO A 277 -14.74 18.82 1.01
CA PRO A 277 -13.35 19.24 1.14
C PRO A 277 -12.46 18.03 1.45
N GLN A 278 -11.33 17.93 0.76
CA GLN A 278 -10.25 17.03 1.11
C GLN A 278 -9.05 17.86 1.56
N VAL A 279 -8.46 17.51 2.69
CA VAL A 279 -7.24 18.13 3.18
C VAL A 279 -6.11 17.14 2.96
N ILE A 280 -5.10 17.55 2.20
CA ILE A 280 -3.96 16.70 1.84
C ILE A 280 -2.66 17.43 2.14
N GLU A 281 -1.72 16.71 2.74
CA GLU A 281 -0.34 17.15 2.82
C GLU A 281 0.39 16.78 1.52
N VAL A 282 0.99 17.76 0.86
CA VAL A 282 1.76 17.53 -0.39
C VAL A 282 3.26 17.64 -0.15
N ALA A 283 3.69 18.44 0.84
CA ALA A 283 5.05 18.53 1.32
C ALA A 283 5.05 18.71 2.84
N PRO A 284 6.18 18.43 3.55
CA PRO A 284 6.24 18.64 5.00
C PRO A 284 5.76 20.05 5.36
N THR A 285 4.84 20.15 6.32
CA THR A 285 4.23 21.40 6.80
C THR A 285 3.34 22.15 5.78
N GLU A 286 3.17 21.64 4.56
CA GLU A 286 2.30 22.27 3.55
C GLU A 286 1.01 21.48 3.38
N VAL A 287 -0.09 22.16 3.68
CA VAL A 287 -1.44 21.60 3.60
C VAL A 287 -2.17 22.23 2.43
N TYR A 288 -2.81 21.38 1.64
CA TYR A 288 -3.63 21.78 0.51
C TYR A 288 -5.07 21.36 0.76
N LEU A 289 -5.98 22.28 0.47
CA LEU A 289 -7.40 22.02 0.37
C LEU A 289 -7.70 21.69 -1.09
N LEU A 290 -8.19 20.48 -1.32
CA LEU A 290 -8.73 20.04 -2.58
C LEU A 290 -10.25 20.08 -2.51
N SER A 291 -10.83 20.72 -3.50
CA SER A 291 -12.20 20.49 -3.95
C SER A 291 -12.14 19.74 -5.28
N ASP A 292 -13.23 19.08 -5.70
CA ASP A 292 -13.34 18.31 -6.96
C ASP A 292 -12.36 18.80 -8.03
N TYR A 293 -12.41 20.07 -8.44
CA TYR A 293 -11.54 20.63 -9.47
C TYR A 293 -10.74 21.86 -9.04
N ARG A 294 -10.66 22.19 -7.75
CA ARG A 294 -9.93 23.38 -7.25
C ARG A 294 -8.90 23.02 -6.19
N VAL A 295 -7.84 23.83 -6.14
CA VAL A 295 -6.76 23.68 -5.18
C VAL A 295 -6.55 24.99 -4.45
N ALA A 296 -6.50 24.96 -3.12
CA ALA A 296 -6.01 26.06 -2.31
C ALA A 296 -4.90 25.58 -1.37
N ARG A 297 -3.91 26.44 -1.09
CA ARG A 297 -2.81 26.14 -0.17
C ARG A 297 -3.01 26.88 1.15
N TRP A 298 -2.77 26.19 2.25
CA TRP A 298 -2.68 26.75 3.60
C TRP A 298 -1.26 27.23 3.89
N ASP A 299 -1.09 28.48 4.32
CA ASP A 299 0.21 29.07 4.68
C ASP A 299 0.45 29.16 6.21
N GLY A 300 -0.43 28.57 7.03
CA GLY A 300 -0.43 28.75 8.49
C GLY A 300 -1.38 29.83 9.00
N THR A 301 -1.94 30.66 8.10
CA THR A 301 -2.83 31.76 8.47
C THR A 301 -4.09 31.84 7.60
N ALA A 302 -3.96 31.65 6.30
CA ALA A 302 -5.05 31.73 5.32
C ALA A 302 -4.91 30.66 4.23
N PHE A 303 -6.00 30.43 3.52
CA PHE A 303 -5.99 29.66 2.28
C PHE A 303 -5.79 30.59 1.07
N HIS A 304 -4.87 30.21 0.19
CA HIS A 304 -4.59 30.89 -1.07
C HIS A 304 -5.08 30.04 -2.23
N ASP A 305 -5.93 30.61 -3.10
CA ASP A 305 -6.37 29.92 -4.31
C ASP A 305 -5.19 29.71 -5.27
N LEU A 306 -4.99 28.47 -5.69
CA LEU A 306 -4.06 28.13 -6.78
C LEU A 306 -4.80 27.93 -8.11
N GLY A 307 -6.13 27.95 -8.09
CA GLY A 307 -6.98 27.92 -9.26
C GLY A 307 -7.81 26.64 -9.41
N ALA A 308 -8.46 26.56 -10.57
CA ALA A 308 -9.34 25.46 -10.97
C ALA A 308 -8.76 24.73 -12.18
N THR A 309 -8.88 23.40 -12.24
CA THR A 309 -8.49 22.62 -13.41
C THR A 309 -9.25 23.11 -14.65
N ARG A 310 -8.61 23.04 -15.81
CA ARG A 310 -9.24 23.45 -17.07
C ARG A 310 -10.41 22.52 -17.38
N GLY A 311 -11.58 23.13 -17.61
CA GLY A 311 -12.83 22.40 -17.86
C GLY A 311 -13.44 21.77 -16.60
N HIS A 312 -13.00 22.17 -15.41
CA HIS A 312 -13.54 21.70 -14.12
C HIS A 312 -13.49 20.17 -13.97
N LYS A 313 -12.42 19.56 -14.48
CA LYS A 313 -12.20 18.11 -14.35
C LYS A 313 -11.81 17.76 -12.92
N PRO A 314 -12.40 16.71 -12.32
CA PRO A 314 -12.02 16.28 -10.98
C PRO A 314 -10.52 15.99 -10.86
N ILE A 315 -9.92 16.28 -9.71
CA ILE A 315 -8.51 16.03 -9.39
C ILE A 315 -8.41 14.65 -8.75
N GLU A 316 -7.56 13.80 -9.32
CA GLU A 316 -7.25 12.47 -8.80
C GLU A 316 -5.94 12.44 -8.01
N ARG A 317 -4.99 13.31 -8.36
CA ARG A 317 -3.69 13.41 -7.67
C ARG A 317 -3.15 14.83 -7.75
N ILE A 318 -2.37 15.22 -6.74
CA ILE A 318 -1.59 16.46 -6.72
C ILE A 318 -0.13 16.18 -6.33
N GLN A 319 0.80 16.92 -6.91
CA GLN A 319 2.23 16.91 -6.62
C GLN A 319 2.75 18.35 -6.62
N ARG A 320 3.58 18.70 -5.64
CA ARG A 320 4.17 20.03 -5.53
C ARG A 320 5.41 20.14 -6.42
N ALA A 321 5.48 21.20 -7.22
CA ALA A 321 6.70 21.60 -7.93
C ALA A 321 7.50 22.61 -7.11
N ALA A 322 6.83 23.67 -6.67
CA ALA A 322 7.38 24.72 -5.81
C ALA A 322 6.27 25.31 -4.96
N GLU A 323 6.61 26.33 -4.18
CA GLU A 323 5.61 27.12 -3.48
C GLU A 323 4.60 27.72 -4.48
N ASP A 324 3.30 27.53 -4.22
CA ASP A 324 2.19 27.97 -5.09
C ASP A 324 2.24 27.45 -6.54
N ASP A 325 2.94 26.34 -6.77
CA ASP A 325 3.07 25.67 -8.06
C ASP A 325 2.89 24.17 -7.91
N VAL A 326 1.76 23.67 -8.41
CA VAL A 326 1.35 22.28 -8.26
C VAL A 326 0.99 21.66 -9.59
N TRP A 327 1.32 20.39 -9.73
CA TRP A 327 0.88 19.57 -10.83
C TRP A 327 -0.27 18.69 -10.35
N VAL A 328 -1.31 18.57 -11.16
CA VAL A 328 -2.48 17.75 -10.86
C VAL A 328 -2.71 16.73 -11.95
N LEU A 329 -3.10 15.52 -11.56
CA LEU A 329 -3.72 14.54 -12.43
C LEU A 329 -5.23 14.75 -12.36
N THR A 330 -5.84 14.94 -13.50
CA THR A 330 -7.29 15.11 -13.65
C THR A 330 -7.95 13.79 -14.04
N HIS A 331 -9.23 13.64 -13.69
CA HIS A 331 -10.06 12.54 -14.14
C HIS A 331 -10.06 12.47 -15.67
N GLY A 332 -9.82 11.27 -16.19
CA GLY A 332 -9.55 11.05 -17.61
C GLY A 332 -8.07 11.19 -18.00
N GLY A 333 -7.16 11.32 -17.03
CA GLY A 333 -5.73 11.13 -17.18
C GLY A 333 -4.95 12.32 -17.77
N GLY A 334 -5.51 13.52 -17.75
CA GLY A 334 -4.80 14.74 -18.15
C GLY A 334 -3.93 15.28 -17.03
N ILE A 335 -2.72 15.75 -17.32
CA ILE A 335 -1.85 16.44 -16.35
C ILE A 335 -1.93 17.95 -16.58
N GLN A 336 -2.12 18.71 -15.51
CA GLN A 336 -2.15 20.17 -15.54
C GLN A 336 -1.22 20.75 -14.49
N ARG A 337 -0.63 21.91 -14.79
CA ARG A 337 0.13 22.72 -13.83
C ARG A 337 -0.71 23.92 -13.43
N LEU A 338 -0.96 24.06 -12.13
CA LEU A 338 -1.73 25.13 -11.51
C LEU A 338 -0.76 26.04 -10.76
N THR A 339 -0.81 27.32 -11.10
CA THR A 339 -0.02 28.37 -10.46
C THR A 339 -0.91 29.58 -10.22
N LYS A 340 -0.46 30.56 -9.43
CA LYS A 340 -1.12 31.86 -9.32
C LYS A 340 -1.33 32.59 -10.66
N ALA A 341 -0.49 32.31 -11.66
CA ALA A 341 -0.60 32.90 -13.00
C ALA A 341 -1.68 32.23 -13.88
N GLY A 342 -2.20 31.06 -13.47
CA GLY A 342 -3.22 30.31 -14.18
C GLY A 342 -2.85 28.85 -14.41
N VAL A 343 -3.64 28.20 -15.29
CA VAL A 343 -3.58 26.76 -15.55
C VAL A 343 -3.03 26.45 -16.93
N THR A 344 -2.01 25.61 -16.97
CA THR A 344 -1.37 25.12 -18.19
C THR A 344 -1.53 23.61 -18.30
N ASP A 345 -1.99 23.12 -19.46
CA ASP A 345 -2.00 21.68 -19.74
C ASP A 345 -0.57 21.21 -20.00
N ILE A 346 -0.18 20.07 -19.42
CA ILE A 346 1.08 19.40 -19.73
C ILE A 346 0.76 18.33 -20.77
N PRO A 347 1.15 18.50 -22.06
CA PRO A 347 0.80 17.53 -23.09
C PRO A 347 1.38 16.15 -22.74
N THR A 348 0.54 15.13 -22.75
CA THR A 348 0.93 13.74 -22.55
C THR A 348 0.69 12.94 -23.85
N PRO A 349 1.49 11.88 -24.11
CA PRO A 349 1.32 11.06 -25.32
C PRO A 349 0.01 10.25 -25.32
N GLU A 350 -0.56 10.00 -24.14
CA GLU A 350 -1.82 9.31 -23.90
C GLU A 350 -2.34 9.67 -22.50
N PRO A 351 -3.56 9.28 -22.10
CA PRO A 351 -4.04 9.48 -20.74
C PRO A 351 -3.15 8.80 -19.70
N MET A 352 -2.85 9.52 -18.62
CA MET A 352 -2.04 9.04 -17.50
C MET A 352 -2.91 8.42 -16.42
N GLU A 353 -2.43 7.33 -15.84
CA GLU A 353 -3.03 6.71 -14.66
C GLU A 353 -2.41 7.28 -13.39
N ILE A 354 -1.11 7.57 -13.39
CA ILE A 354 -0.41 8.14 -12.25
C ILE A 354 0.88 8.84 -12.67
N PHE A 355 1.31 9.85 -11.93
CA PHE A 355 2.62 10.50 -12.09
C PHE A 355 3.26 10.85 -10.74
N ASP A 356 4.58 10.93 -10.71
CA ASP A 356 5.36 11.30 -9.53
C ASP A 356 6.67 12.02 -9.93
N GLY A 357 7.40 12.56 -8.95
CA GLY A 357 8.75 13.11 -9.14
C GLY A 357 8.84 14.59 -9.46
N VAL A 358 7.73 15.32 -9.40
CA VAL A 358 7.71 16.78 -9.65
C VAL A 358 8.64 17.52 -8.69
N ALA A 359 8.60 17.20 -7.40
CA ALA A 359 9.46 17.80 -6.38
C ALA A 359 10.96 17.49 -6.57
N HIS A 360 11.29 16.51 -7.43
CA HIS A 360 12.67 16.10 -7.75
C HIS A 360 13.14 16.61 -9.12
N GLY A 361 12.33 17.42 -9.80
CA GLY A 361 12.62 17.85 -11.18
C GLY A 361 12.69 16.70 -12.20
N ALA A 362 12.28 15.49 -11.82
CA ALA A 362 12.34 14.28 -12.62
C ALA A 362 10.95 13.64 -12.65
N VAL A 363 10.09 14.12 -13.54
CA VAL A 363 8.70 13.65 -13.60
C VAL A 363 8.63 12.31 -14.32
N TRP A 364 8.02 11.33 -13.68
CA TRP A 364 7.70 10.03 -14.28
C TRP A 364 6.19 9.79 -14.25
N ALA A 365 5.69 9.08 -15.24
CA ALA A 365 4.27 8.77 -15.33
C ALA A 365 4.02 7.37 -15.87
N VAL A 366 2.91 6.78 -15.44
CA VAL A 366 2.35 5.54 -15.97
C VAL A 366 1.08 5.88 -16.71
N SER A 367 0.94 5.41 -17.94
CA SER A 367 -0.29 5.59 -18.72
C SER A 367 -1.36 4.57 -18.39
N VAL A 368 -2.61 4.87 -18.76
CA VAL A 368 -3.74 3.94 -18.65
C VAL A 368 -3.53 2.64 -19.44
N SER A 369 -2.67 2.66 -20.47
CA SER A 369 -2.32 1.46 -21.24
C SER A 369 -1.24 0.60 -20.56
N GLY A 370 -0.61 1.12 -19.51
CA GLY A 370 0.44 0.49 -18.72
C GLY A 370 1.86 0.75 -19.23
N LYS A 371 2.08 1.81 -20.03
CA LYS A 371 3.42 2.23 -20.43
C LYS A 371 4.01 3.18 -19.39
N LEU A 372 5.33 3.11 -19.23
CA LEU A 372 6.09 4.00 -18.35
C LEU A 372 6.73 5.10 -19.19
N TYR A 373 6.60 6.34 -18.76
CA TYR A 373 7.24 7.50 -19.38
C TYR A 373 8.08 8.26 -18.36
N ALA A 374 9.25 8.71 -18.80
CA ALA A 374 10.01 9.75 -18.14
C ALA A 374 9.82 11.07 -18.90
N ARG A 375 9.67 12.18 -18.19
CA ARG A 375 9.68 13.51 -18.79
C ARG A 375 11.13 13.97 -18.91
N GLU A 376 11.59 14.16 -20.15
CA GLU A 376 12.93 14.62 -20.48
C GLU A 376 12.80 16.01 -21.14
N GLY A 377 13.01 17.06 -20.34
CA GLY A 377 12.65 18.42 -20.73
C GLY A 377 11.13 18.55 -20.92
N GLU A 378 10.70 18.91 -22.12
CA GLU A 378 9.28 19.01 -22.47
C GLU A 378 8.69 17.72 -23.07
N ALA A 379 9.54 16.75 -23.42
CA ALA A 379 9.14 15.52 -24.09
C ALA A 379 8.86 14.39 -23.10
N TRP A 380 7.91 13.52 -23.43
CA TRP A 380 7.70 12.24 -22.75
C TRP A 380 8.39 11.13 -23.51
N VAL A 381 9.34 10.45 -22.87
CA VAL A 381 10.09 9.35 -23.44
C VAL A 381 9.63 8.04 -22.83
N ASN A 382 9.15 7.11 -23.66
CA ASN A 382 8.73 5.78 -23.23
C ASN A 382 9.95 5.00 -22.70
N LYS A 383 9.82 4.41 -21.52
CA LYS A 383 10.85 3.62 -20.85
C LYS A 383 10.38 2.17 -20.79
N PRO A 384 10.89 1.29 -21.66
CA PRO A 384 10.45 -0.10 -21.70
C PRO A 384 10.82 -0.81 -20.40
N LEU A 385 9.92 -1.64 -19.88
CA LEU A 385 10.17 -2.41 -18.67
C LEU A 385 11.05 -3.63 -18.98
N PRO A 386 11.90 -4.08 -18.03
CA PRO A 386 12.58 -5.35 -18.16
C PRO A 386 11.57 -6.51 -18.07
N PRO A 387 11.91 -7.70 -18.62
CA PRO A 387 11.12 -8.90 -18.38
C PRO A 387 11.19 -9.30 -16.90
N PRO A 388 10.18 -10.03 -16.38
CA PRO A 388 10.24 -10.62 -15.05
C PRO A 388 11.50 -11.48 -14.86
N ALA A 389 11.99 -11.57 -13.62
CA ALA A 389 13.19 -12.32 -13.27
C ALA A 389 12.92 -13.82 -13.10
N PHE A 390 11.71 -14.19 -12.67
CA PHE A 390 11.30 -15.55 -12.33
C PHE A 390 10.18 -16.09 -13.23
N SER A 391 9.98 -15.47 -14.40
CA SER A 391 8.99 -15.92 -15.38
C SER A 391 9.59 -16.04 -16.77
N ALA A 392 8.99 -16.90 -17.59
CA ALA A 392 9.26 -16.98 -19.02
C ALA A 392 8.51 -15.90 -19.83
N GLN A 393 7.62 -15.12 -19.20
CA GLN A 393 6.91 -14.02 -19.85
C GLN A 393 7.86 -12.91 -20.29
N SER A 394 7.53 -12.25 -21.40
CA SER A 394 8.40 -11.22 -22.00
C SER A 394 7.90 -9.80 -21.81
N SER A 395 6.63 -9.61 -21.40
CA SER A 395 6.01 -8.28 -21.29
C SER A 395 5.34 -8.06 -19.95
N SER A 396 5.52 -6.87 -19.41
CA SER A 396 4.84 -6.36 -18.22
C SER A 396 4.26 -4.99 -18.50
N LYS A 397 3.29 -4.58 -17.67
CA LYS A 397 2.67 -3.25 -17.71
C LYS A 397 2.98 -2.52 -16.42
N ALA A 398 3.45 -1.29 -16.52
CA ALA A 398 3.60 -0.43 -15.35
C ALA A 398 2.21 -0.15 -14.76
N LYS A 399 2.15 -0.07 -13.43
CA LYS A 399 0.92 0.23 -12.68
C LYS A 399 1.12 1.37 -11.69
N HIS A 400 2.32 1.51 -11.15
CA HIS A 400 2.64 2.55 -10.19
C HIS A 400 4.07 3.03 -10.41
N VAL A 401 4.32 4.30 -10.10
CA VAL A 401 5.65 4.89 -10.09
C VAL A 401 5.83 5.73 -8.84
N VAL A 402 7.00 5.58 -8.22
CA VAL A 402 7.44 6.37 -7.07
C VAL A 402 8.83 6.88 -7.36
N VAL A 403 9.03 8.19 -7.37
CA VAL A 403 10.38 8.76 -7.34
C VAL A 403 10.75 8.88 -5.88
N THR A 404 11.90 8.37 -5.45
CA THR A 404 12.26 8.29 -4.03
C THR A 404 13.22 9.41 -3.63
N ALA A 405 14.11 9.75 -4.56
CA ALA A 405 15.09 10.81 -4.49
C ALA A 405 15.50 11.18 -5.92
N ASP A 406 16.36 12.18 -6.06
CA ASP A 406 16.88 12.59 -7.36
C ASP A 406 17.58 11.40 -8.05
N GLY A 407 17.08 11.06 -9.24
CA GLY A 407 17.57 9.93 -10.03
C GLY A 407 17.26 8.54 -9.46
N ASP A 408 16.40 8.40 -8.44
CA ASP A 408 15.99 7.10 -7.89
C ASP A 408 14.48 6.89 -8.08
N VAL A 409 14.13 5.88 -8.86
CA VAL A 409 12.79 5.63 -9.36
C VAL A 409 12.43 4.19 -9.14
N LEU A 410 11.27 3.99 -8.53
CA LEU A 410 10.63 2.69 -8.36
C LEU A 410 9.41 2.58 -9.25
N VAL A 411 9.24 1.40 -9.82
CA VAL A 411 8.08 1.09 -10.67
C VAL A 411 7.50 -0.22 -10.21
N ILE A 412 6.19 -0.22 -9.93
CA ILE A 412 5.44 -1.47 -9.76
C ILE A 412 4.84 -1.81 -11.12
N ALA A 413 5.13 -3.01 -11.59
CA ALA A 413 4.58 -3.53 -12.82
C ALA A 413 3.83 -4.84 -12.58
N LYS A 414 2.92 -5.16 -13.50
CA LYS A 414 2.06 -6.34 -13.46
C LYS A 414 2.20 -7.14 -14.76
N TYR A 415 2.08 -8.44 -14.66
CA TYR A 415 2.05 -9.33 -15.81
C TYR A 415 1.18 -10.56 -15.52
N TRP A 416 0.59 -11.13 -16.56
CA TRP A 416 -0.16 -12.38 -16.45
C TRP A 416 0.76 -13.54 -16.82
N GLU A 417 0.83 -14.54 -15.96
CA GLU A 417 1.60 -15.76 -16.19
C GLU A 417 0.68 -16.96 -16.26
N LYS A 418 0.95 -17.86 -17.22
CA LYS A 418 0.31 -19.18 -17.27
C LYS A 418 1.40 -20.24 -17.45
N ALA A 419 1.82 -20.85 -16.34
CA ALA A 419 2.78 -21.93 -16.39
C ALA A 419 2.10 -23.30 -16.62
N PRO A 420 2.86 -24.35 -17.00
CA PRO A 420 2.29 -25.69 -17.15
C PRO A 420 1.67 -26.20 -15.85
N GLY A 421 0.50 -26.84 -15.95
CA GLY A 421 -0.28 -27.31 -14.80
C GLY A 421 -1.28 -26.28 -14.27
N TRP A 422 -1.18 -25.01 -14.69
CA TRP A 422 -2.10 -23.97 -14.25
C TRP A 422 -3.38 -23.99 -15.07
N LYS A 423 -4.52 -23.94 -14.38
CA LYS A 423 -5.84 -23.88 -15.04
C LYS A 423 -6.07 -22.52 -15.69
N GLU A 424 -5.74 -21.46 -14.95
CA GLU A 424 -5.96 -20.07 -15.31
C GLU A 424 -4.64 -19.29 -15.25
N PRO A 425 -4.50 -18.22 -16.04
CA PRO A 425 -3.38 -17.30 -15.85
C PRO A 425 -3.51 -16.60 -14.49
N GLU A 426 -2.38 -16.33 -13.84
CA GLU A 426 -2.33 -15.61 -12.56
C GLU A 426 -1.66 -14.26 -12.75
N LEU A 427 -2.14 -13.27 -12.00
CA LEU A 427 -1.60 -11.92 -12.03
C LEU A 427 -0.42 -11.83 -11.08
N HIS A 428 0.76 -11.61 -11.64
CA HIS A 428 2.00 -11.39 -10.91
C HIS A 428 2.35 -9.92 -10.87
N THR A 429 3.18 -9.55 -9.91
CA THR A 429 3.70 -8.20 -9.76
C THR A 429 5.22 -8.22 -9.58
N MET A 430 5.83 -7.12 -9.99
CA MET A 430 7.27 -6.88 -9.83
C MET A 430 7.51 -5.47 -9.32
N LEU A 431 8.52 -5.32 -8.47
CA LEU A 431 9.10 -4.04 -8.10
C LEU A 431 10.40 -3.86 -8.87
N LEU A 432 10.51 -2.76 -9.60
CA LEU A 432 11.67 -2.37 -10.37
C LEU A 432 12.30 -1.13 -9.75
N ARG A 433 13.63 -1.00 -9.84
CA ARG A 433 14.37 0.20 -9.42
C ARG A 433 15.38 0.59 -10.50
N ASN A 434 15.55 1.86 -10.78
CA ASN A 434 16.55 2.34 -11.74
C ASN A 434 17.98 2.45 -11.17
N LYS A 435 18.16 2.10 -9.90
CA LYS A 435 19.45 1.98 -9.22
C LYS A 435 19.76 0.51 -8.90
N PRO A 436 21.06 0.15 -8.83
CA PRO A 436 21.47 -1.19 -8.46
C PRO A 436 20.87 -1.65 -7.13
N VAL A 437 20.57 -2.95 -7.03
CA VAL A 437 20.19 -3.60 -5.77
C VAL A 437 21.06 -4.83 -5.55
N LYS A 438 21.27 -5.21 -4.28
CA LYS A 438 22.12 -6.36 -3.93
C LYS A 438 21.55 -7.68 -4.44
N GLU A 439 20.22 -7.80 -4.48
CA GLU A 439 19.55 -9.05 -4.79
C GLU A 439 18.18 -8.83 -5.42
N THR A 440 17.80 -9.71 -6.35
CA THR A 440 16.40 -9.88 -6.77
C THR A 440 15.72 -10.92 -5.88
N LEU A 441 14.66 -10.51 -5.21
CA LEU A 441 13.93 -11.35 -4.28
C LEU A 441 12.65 -11.89 -4.93
N ARG A 442 12.30 -13.13 -4.60
CA ARG A 442 11.03 -13.71 -5.00
C ARG A 442 9.98 -13.48 -3.94
N CYS A 443 8.81 -13.07 -4.40
CA CYS A 443 7.61 -12.99 -3.60
C CYS A 443 6.72 -14.19 -3.90
N ASN A 444 6.35 -14.92 -2.85
CA ASN A 444 5.57 -16.13 -2.98
C ASN A 444 4.42 -16.10 -1.97
N GLU A 445 3.34 -15.39 -2.27
CA GLU A 445 2.09 -15.53 -1.53
C GLU A 445 1.56 -16.98 -1.52
N PRO A 446 0.74 -17.34 -0.53
CA PRO A 446 0.53 -18.73 -0.18
C PRO A 446 -0.35 -19.51 -1.16
N ASP A 447 -0.19 -20.81 -0.96
CA ASP A 447 -0.75 -21.98 -1.63
C ASP A 447 -2.25 -21.88 -2.00
N PRO A 448 -2.66 -22.16 -3.25
CA PRO A 448 -4.07 -22.23 -3.64
C PRO A 448 -4.89 -23.27 -2.85
N GLU A 449 -4.27 -24.21 -2.13
CA GLU A 449 -4.98 -25.22 -1.34
C GLU A 449 -5.51 -24.71 0.01
N ASN A 450 -4.97 -23.60 0.52
CA ASN A 450 -5.49 -22.93 1.70
C ASN A 450 -6.02 -21.57 1.24
N ASN A 451 -7.35 -21.37 1.26
CA ASN A 451 -8.07 -20.12 0.95
C ASN A 451 -7.57 -18.84 1.67
N ASN A 452 -6.44 -18.89 2.36
CA ASN A 452 -5.72 -17.77 2.96
C ASN A 452 -4.67 -17.19 1.99
N VAL A 453 -5.08 -16.85 0.76
CA VAL A 453 -4.24 -16.23 -0.30
C VAL A 453 -3.56 -14.94 0.18
N GLN A 454 -4.00 -14.39 1.31
CA GLN A 454 -3.59 -13.08 1.82
C GLN A 454 -2.52 -13.12 2.93
N LEU A 455 -2.05 -14.29 3.37
CA LEU A 455 -0.96 -14.38 4.36
C LEU A 455 0.39 -14.30 3.65
N GLY A 456 0.84 -13.09 3.29
CA GLY A 456 2.18 -12.85 2.77
C GLY A 456 3.22 -13.37 3.76
N ARG A 457 4.08 -14.32 3.34
CA ARG A 457 5.12 -14.93 4.20
C ARG A 457 6.54 -14.50 3.83
N GLY A 458 6.66 -13.29 3.34
CA GLY A 458 7.91 -12.60 3.06
C GLY A 458 8.41 -12.74 1.62
N PHE A 459 9.55 -12.10 1.43
CA PHE A 459 10.40 -12.19 0.27
C PHE A 459 11.56 -13.13 0.58
N GLN A 460 12.01 -13.87 -0.42
CA GLN A 460 13.10 -14.83 -0.25
C GLN A 460 14.04 -14.80 -1.45
N SER A 461 15.31 -15.10 -1.21
CA SER A 461 16.25 -15.42 -2.29
C SER A 461 15.71 -16.57 -3.13
N TRP A 462 15.87 -16.48 -4.45
CA TRP A 462 15.39 -17.53 -5.35
C TRP A 462 16.29 -17.68 -6.58
N PRO A 463 16.55 -18.91 -7.03
CA PRO A 463 17.36 -19.15 -8.21
C PRO A 463 16.67 -18.58 -9.47
N PRO A 464 17.45 -18.16 -10.48
CA PRO A 464 16.88 -17.70 -11.74
C PRO A 464 16.19 -18.84 -12.50
N MET A 465 15.29 -18.49 -13.41
CA MET A 465 14.74 -19.47 -14.36
C MET A 465 15.86 -20.14 -15.17
N ALA A 466 15.73 -21.44 -15.41
CA ALA A 466 16.70 -22.15 -16.22
C ALA A 466 16.67 -21.67 -17.69
N SER A 467 17.80 -21.21 -18.19
CA SER A 467 18.04 -20.95 -19.61
C SER A 467 18.82 -22.09 -20.26
N ALA A 468 19.07 -22.00 -21.57
CA ALA A 468 19.91 -22.95 -22.29
C ALA A 468 21.33 -23.07 -21.71
N ASP A 469 21.84 -22.00 -21.09
CA ASP A 469 23.17 -21.97 -20.47
C ASP A 469 23.19 -22.57 -19.06
N CYS A 470 22.05 -23.07 -18.57
CA CYS A 470 21.95 -23.61 -17.23
C CYS A 470 22.68 -24.95 -17.10
N LYS A 471 23.74 -24.97 -16.30
CA LYS A 471 24.55 -26.17 -16.02
C LYS A 471 23.88 -27.13 -15.04
N THR A 472 22.99 -26.62 -14.18
CA THR A 472 22.35 -27.38 -13.11
C THR A 472 20.85 -27.10 -13.11
N PRO A 473 20.10 -27.60 -14.12
CA PRO A 473 18.67 -27.43 -14.17
C PRO A 473 18.01 -28.22 -13.03
N PHE A 474 17.19 -27.55 -12.26
CA PHE A 474 16.47 -28.11 -11.13
C PHE A 474 14.98 -27.84 -11.29
N VAL A 475 14.16 -28.88 -11.15
CA VAL A 475 12.71 -28.73 -11.20
C VAL A 475 12.17 -28.63 -9.78
N VAL A 476 11.65 -27.47 -9.40
CA VAL A 476 10.88 -27.31 -8.16
C VAL A 476 9.49 -27.82 -8.45
N LEU A 477 9.05 -28.86 -7.75
CA LEU A 477 7.84 -29.62 -8.06
C LEU A 477 6.67 -29.22 -7.18
N ALA A 478 6.93 -29.13 -5.88
CA ALA A 478 5.93 -28.85 -4.88
C ALA A 478 6.52 -28.07 -3.71
N ARG A 479 5.65 -27.33 -3.03
CA ARG A 479 5.95 -26.66 -1.78
C ARG A 479 5.27 -27.43 -0.66
N ARG A 480 5.98 -27.69 0.45
CA ARG A 480 5.37 -28.20 1.67
C ARG A 480 4.93 -27.01 2.54
N SER A 481 3.67 -27.03 2.96
CA SER A 481 3.19 -26.14 4.02
C SER A 481 3.59 -26.70 5.38
N ASN A 482 4.05 -25.85 6.30
CA ASN A 482 4.35 -26.25 7.70
C ASN A 482 3.09 -26.75 8.44
N ALA A 483 1.89 -26.49 7.91
CA ALA A 483 0.63 -27.03 8.42
C ALA A 483 0.42 -28.52 8.06
N ILE A 484 1.09 -29.02 7.02
CA ILE A 484 1.05 -30.43 6.62
C ILE A 484 2.05 -31.19 7.48
N LYS A 485 1.57 -31.73 8.61
CA LYS A 485 2.37 -32.49 9.58
C LYS A 485 2.78 -33.88 9.08
N ARG A 486 2.25 -34.35 7.95
CA ARG A 486 2.55 -35.69 7.43
C ARG A 486 3.83 -35.67 6.60
N GLN A 487 4.77 -36.55 6.95
CA GLN A 487 5.90 -36.97 6.12
C GLN A 487 5.41 -37.88 4.98
N ASP A 488 4.35 -37.49 4.26
CA ASP A 488 3.95 -38.25 3.09
C ASP A 488 5.06 -38.02 2.04
N ASP A 489 5.71 -39.10 1.59
CA ASP A 489 6.80 -39.11 0.59
C ASP A 489 6.30 -38.77 -0.82
N TRP A 490 5.28 -37.92 -0.91
CA TRP A 490 4.65 -37.44 -2.12
C TRP A 490 4.28 -38.58 -3.09
N PRO A 491 3.49 -39.58 -2.65
CA PRO A 491 3.28 -40.81 -3.43
C PRO A 491 2.69 -40.57 -4.82
N ARG A 492 1.89 -39.52 -5.00
CA ARG A 492 1.37 -39.11 -6.32
C ARG A 492 2.47 -38.58 -7.24
N LEU A 493 3.38 -37.76 -6.72
CA LEU A 493 4.54 -37.28 -7.46
C LEU A 493 5.51 -38.42 -7.76
N VAL A 494 5.82 -39.27 -6.78
CA VAL A 494 6.68 -40.45 -6.96
C VAL A 494 6.11 -41.34 -8.06
N LYS A 495 4.81 -41.68 -7.99
CA LYS A 495 4.13 -42.46 -9.03
C LYS A 495 4.24 -41.79 -10.40
N ALA A 496 3.96 -40.49 -10.50
CA ALA A 496 4.00 -39.78 -11.78
C ALA A 496 5.42 -39.66 -12.37
N LEU A 497 6.45 -39.62 -11.53
CA LEU A 497 7.84 -39.45 -11.95
C LEU A 497 8.63 -40.76 -12.05
N SER A 498 8.07 -41.89 -11.60
CA SER A 498 8.70 -43.21 -11.68
C SER A 498 9.13 -43.60 -13.10
N GLY A 499 8.31 -43.32 -14.12
CA GLY A 499 8.64 -43.52 -15.54
C GLY A 499 9.68 -42.53 -16.10
N HIS A 500 10.12 -41.56 -15.29
CA HIS A 500 11.07 -40.51 -15.65
C HIS A 500 12.36 -40.56 -14.83
N ALA A 501 12.62 -41.65 -14.10
CA ALA A 501 13.85 -41.81 -13.29
C ALA A 501 15.13 -41.58 -14.11
N ALA A 502 15.16 -41.96 -15.39
CA ALA A 502 16.31 -41.71 -16.28
C ALA A 502 16.56 -40.21 -16.58
N SER A 503 15.55 -39.35 -16.42
CA SER A 503 15.66 -37.90 -16.57
C SER A 503 16.11 -37.20 -15.27
N ILE A 504 15.99 -37.90 -14.13
CA ILE A 504 16.31 -37.38 -12.80
C ILE A 504 17.71 -37.82 -12.41
N GLU A 505 18.59 -36.86 -12.13
CA GLU A 505 19.93 -37.14 -11.66
C GLU A 505 19.87 -37.81 -10.27
N GLY A 506 20.58 -38.93 -10.11
CA GLY A 506 20.52 -39.75 -8.88
C GLY A 506 19.23 -40.55 -8.69
N GLY A 507 18.24 -40.43 -9.59
CA GLY A 507 17.01 -41.24 -9.55
C GLY A 507 16.11 -40.99 -8.34
N ALA A 508 16.25 -39.83 -7.68
CA ALA A 508 15.51 -39.49 -6.46
C ALA A 508 14.97 -38.07 -6.51
N LEU A 509 13.84 -37.83 -5.83
CA LEU A 509 13.40 -36.49 -5.49
C LEU A 509 14.19 -36.01 -4.27
N VAL A 510 14.29 -34.70 -4.10
CA VAL A 510 14.99 -34.09 -2.98
C VAL A 510 14.13 -33.05 -2.28
N GLU A 511 14.20 -33.04 -0.95
CA GLU A 511 13.67 -31.95 -0.15
C GLU A 511 14.76 -30.92 0.11
N ILE A 512 14.41 -29.65 -0.06
CA ILE A 512 15.31 -28.50 0.12
C ILE A 512 14.62 -27.46 0.99
N VAL A 513 15.39 -26.66 1.71
CA VAL A 513 14.87 -25.57 2.55
C VAL A 513 15.33 -24.24 1.99
N SER A 514 14.38 -23.31 1.84
CA SER A 514 14.64 -21.92 1.45
C SER A 514 13.73 -21.00 2.25
N GLY A 515 14.33 -20.07 3.00
CA GLY A 515 13.60 -19.26 3.98
C GLY A 515 12.92 -20.15 5.03
N ASP A 516 11.64 -19.94 5.27
CA ASP A 516 10.81 -20.71 6.22
C ASP A 516 10.12 -21.93 5.58
N ARG A 517 10.51 -22.30 4.35
CA ARG A 517 9.78 -23.29 3.53
C ARG A 517 10.63 -24.49 3.17
N THR A 518 9.96 -25.63 3.13
CA THR A 518 10.49 -26.85 2.50
C THR A 518 9.87 -27.00 1.11
N PHE A 519 10.71 -27.26 0.11
CA PHE A 519 10.32 -27.56 -1.25
C PHE A 519 10.74 -28.97 -1.61
N VAL A 520 9.99 -29.61 -2.50
CA VAL A 520 10.38 -30.86 -3.15
C VAL A 520 10.72 -30.55 -4.59
N GLY A 521 11.82 -31.11 -5.06
CA GLY A 521 12.24 -30.97 -6.44
C GLY A 521 13.06 -32.15 -6.94
N ALA A 522 13.55 -32.02 -8.16
CA ALA A 522 14.37 -33.02 -8.83
C ALA A 522 15.52 -32.34 -9.57
N LYS A 523 16.74 -32.84 -9.37
CA LYS A 523 17.89 -32.47 -10.21
C LYS A 523 17.71 -33.12 -11.58
N ALA A 524 17.79 -32.34 -12.64
CA ALA A 524 17.70 -32.84 -14.01
C ALA A 524 19.08 -32.88 -14.64
N LYS A 525 19.32 -33.86 -15.51
CA LYS A 525 20.60 -33.99 -16.23
C LYS A 525 20.86 -32.82 -17.18
N ASP A 526 19.80 -32.32 -17.78
CA ASP A 526 19.80 -31.24 -18.75
C ASP A 526 18.42 -30.56 -18.79
N LEU A 527 18.32 -29.46 -19.53
CA LEU A 527 17.10 -28.67 -19.62
C LEU A 527 15.93 -29.46 -20.27
N GLU A 528 16.21 -30.37 -21.20
CA GLU A 528 15.19 -31.19 -21.84
C GLU A 528 14.61 -32.24 -20.87
N SER A 529 15.46 -32.85 -20.05
CA SER A 529 15.08 -33.73 -18.95
C SER A 529 14.24 -32.98 -17.92
N ALA A 530 14.61 -31.73 -17.60
CA ALA A 530 13.85 -30.87 -16.70
C ALA A 530 12.44 -30.58 -17.24
N LYS A 531 12.31 -30.28 -18.54
CA LYS A 531 11.00 -30.08 -19.19
C LYS A 531 10.13 -31.32 -19.13
N LYS A 532 10.70 -32.52 -19.32
CA LYS A 532 9.97 -33.80 -19.20
C LYS A 532 9.45 -34.03 -17.78
N ILE A 533 10.31 -33.81 -16.78
CA ILE A 533 9.95 -33.92 -15.35
C ILE A 533 8.81 -32.94 -15.02
N LEU A 534 8.97 -31.67 -15.41
CA LEU A 534 7.96 -30.63 -15.18
C LEU A 534 6.61 -30.99 -15.80
N ALA A 535 6.60 -31.44 -17.06
CA ALA A 535 5.37 -31.82 -17.76
C ALA A 535 4.68 -33.03 -17.14
N ALA A 536 5.44 -33.99 -16.61
CA ALA A 536 4.89 -35.14 -15.88
C ALA A 536 4.28 -34.72 -14.53
N ALA A 537 5.00 -33.90 -13.77
CA ALA A 537 4.53 -33.38 -12.48
C ALA A 537 3.29 -32.50 -12.61
N ALA A 538 3.25 -31.62 -13.61
CA ALA A 538 2.12 -30.73 -13.89
C ALA A 538 0.80 -31.48 -14.20
N LYS A 539 0.88 -32.76 -14.61
CA LYS A 539 -0.30 -33.61 -14.84
C LYS A 539 -0.72 -34.42 -13.61
N ALA A 540 0.21 -34.63 -12.68
CA ALA A 540 0.05 -35.58 -11.58
C ALA A 540 -0.89 -35.09 -10.48
N ASP A 541 -0.86 -33.78 -10.21
CA ASP A 541 -1.65 -33.13 -9.18
C ASP A 541 -1.80 -31.63 -9.50
N ARG A 542 -2.48 -30.86 -8.65
CA ARG A 542 -2.62 -29.38 -8.78
C ARG A 542 -1.32 -28.64 -8.43
N LEU A 543 -0.21 -29.12 -8.96
CA LEU A 543 1.11 -28.57 -8.71
C LEU A 543 1.43 -27.44 -9.69
N ARG A 544 2.35 -26.58 -9.24
CA ARG A 544 2.87 -25.46 -10.01
C ARG A 544 4.39 -25.64 -10.18
N PRO A 545 4.82 -26.67 -10.92
CA PRO A 545 6.23 -26.94 -11.07
C PRO A 545 6.90 -25.87 -11.92
N GLU A 546 8.17 -25.61 -11.66
CA GLU A 546 8.99 -24.62 -12.37
C GLU A 546 10.42 -25.14 -12.52
N ILE A 547 11.11 -24.65 -13.56
CA ILE A 547 12.51 -25.01 -13.82
C ILE A 547 13.39 -23.83 -13.48
N VAL A 548 14.25 -24.03 -12.51
CA VAL A 548 15.22 -23.04 -12.03
C VAL A 548 16.64 -23.52 -12.32
N CYS A 549 17.58 -22.58 -12.34
CA CYS A 549 19.00 -22.88 -12.47
C CYS A 549 19.69 -22.79 -11.11
N GLY A 550 20.12 -23.91 -10.58
CA GLY A 550 20.81 -23.93 -9.29
C GLY A 550 21.00 -25.33 -8.74
N ASP A 551 21.99 -25.45 -7.86
CA ASP A 551 22.26 -26.67 -7.11
C ASP A 551 21.92 -26.44 -5.63
N PRO A 552 20.68 -26.76 -5.19
CA PRO A 552 20.26 -26.51 -3.83
C PRO A 552 20.90 -27.49 -2.83
N ASP A 553 21.05 -27.02 -1.59
CA ASP A 553 21.54 -27.86 -0.50
C ASP A 553 20.43 -28.84 -0.06
N VAL A 554 20.59 -30.10 -0.46
CA VAL A 554 19.64 -31.19 -0.18
C VAL A 554 19.58 -31.49 1.30
N LYS A 555 18.36 -31.57 1.86
CA LYS A 555 18.12 -31.96 3.26
C LYS A 555 17.69 -33.41 3.39
N ARG A 556 16.96 -33.93 2.40
CA ARG A 556 16.45 -35.31 2.38
C ARG A 556 16.30 -35.78 0.94
N SER A 557 16.57 -37.06 0.68
CA SER A 557 16.27 -37.71 -0.59
C SER A 557 15.05 -38.62 -0.44
N ILE A 558 14.24 -38.71 -1.50
CA ILE A 558 13.04 -39.54 -1.59
C ILE A 558 13.19 -40.41 -2.83
N ALA A 559 13.25 -41.73 -2.64
CA ALA A 559 13.41 -42.68 -3.75
C ALA A 559 12.18 -42.68 -4.67
N LEU A 560 12.40 -42.82 -5.97
CA LEU A 560 11.32 -42.94 -6.97
C LEU A 560 10.77 -44.36 -7.11
N THR A 561 11.51 -45.34 -6.59
CA THR A 561 11.13 -46.75 -6.50
C THR A 561 11.03 -47.13 -5.01
N PRO A 562 9.99 -47.85 -4.59
CA PRO A 562 9.89 -48.40 -3.25
C PRO A 562 11.06 -49.31 -2.88
#